data_AF-A0A804KJG0-F1
#
_entry.id   AF-A0A804KJG0-F1
#
_cell.length_a   1.000
_cell.length_b   1.000
_cell.length_c   1.000
_cell.angle_alpha   90.00
_cell.angle_beta   90.00
_cell.angle_gamma   90.00
#
_symmetry.space_group_name_H-M   'P 1'
#
loop_
_entity.id
_entity.type
_entity.pdbx_description
1 polymer ?
#
loop_
_entity_poly.entity_id
_entity_poly.type
_entity_poly.pdbx_seq_one_letter_code
_entity_poly.pdbx_strand_id
1 'polypeptide(L)'
;MELCKNWRRGRSSPPNGVKVWIVLGITVAGVLILAEATRRRRRMSRGVPRRVEFFGAFVERFELAPSPQPPPPAARHPLADLKFAVSDNFEIKGYVAGYGNPDWKRTHEPASQTVVVVSALLERGATCVGRTVMDEFAFGVTGDNLHYGTPINPELPSLVPGGSSSGSAVAVAAELVDFALGTDTIGGMRIPASFCGIFGFKPSHGTISNIGVLTNSQSLDTIGWFARDPSILHCVGHILLQASAMGPKRTRRFILADDCFQILRVPKHKTVQVLGKAVENLSGYQPLKHMNISQYIATNVLSLKEFVKPSTKMQHGNSTLRAISSAMVLLQRYEFKTNHEDWFNTTKPRIGIDISSQVLAAVNSTQDNIKSLYKMRLELRSALNKLLKDDGILVIPTVTEFPFKRDSRKKMTPDIEDHLHALLSIAGMSGCCQITVPLGKHESYPISISYIAAHGADKFLLDTVLDMYSSLQEQITIASNLVPTPDTNGDMDASELWKEKGNAAYKGTQWNKAVSFYSEAIKLNNANAIYYCNRAAAYLKLACFQQAEADCSQALLLDKKNVKAYLRRGTAREMLLCYKEALEDFKHALVLEPQNKDAVDAEKRLRKLMA
;
A
#
# COMPACT_ATOMS: atom_id res chain seq x y z
N MET A 1 68.59 13.90 -55.48
CA MET A 1 69.97 13.44 -55.24
C MET A 1 70.15 13.41 -53.74
N GLU A 2 69.76 12.31 -53.12
CA GLU A 2 70.64 11.19 -52.73
C GLU A 2 70.98 11.33 -51.23
N LEU A 3 71.10 10.30 -50.41
CA LEU A 3 70.56 8.95 -50.35
C LEU A 3 71.13 8.40 -49.01
N CYS A 4 70.40 7.47 -48.41
CA CYS A 4 70.94 6.36 -47.60
C CYS A 4 71.39 6.58 -46.15
N LYS A 5 70.48 6.15 -45.26
CA LYS A 5 70.57 4.89 -44.47
C LYS A 5 71.82 4.71 -43.59
N ASN A 6 71.60 4.55 -42.28
CA ASN A 6 71.82 3.24 -41.67
C ASN A 6 71.05 3.04 -40.36
N TRP A 7 70.66 1.79 -40.16
CA TRP A 7 69.69 1.26 -39.20
C TRP A 7 70.45 0.52 -38.08
N ARG A 8 69.95 0.64 -36.83
CA ARG A 8 69.99 -0.31 -35.68
C ARG A 8 70.79 0.05 -34.41
N ARG A 9 70.01 -0.06 -33.31
CA ARG A 9 70.26 -0.54 -31.94
C ARG A 9 70.71 0.47 -30.86
N GLY A 10 69.78 0.67 -29.92
CA GLY A 10 70.04 1.11 -28.54
C GLY A 10 68.74 1.32 -27.76
N ARG A 11 68.25 0.29 -27.06
CA ARG A 11 67.18 0.43 -26.04
C ARG A 11 67.78 1.13 -24.81
N SER A 12 67.13 2.17 -24.29
CA SER A 12 67.36 2.68 -22.94
C SER A 12 66.05 2.79 -22.17
N SER A 13 65.92 1.98 -21.13
CA SER A 13 64.87 2.00 -20.12
C SER A 13 64.90 3.34 -19.34
N PRO A 14 63.76 3.90 -18.88
CA PRO A 14 63.79 5.07 -18.02
C PRO A 14 64.26 4.71 -16.61
N PRO A 15 64.90 5.63 -15.86
CA PRO A 15 65.53 5.32 -14.58
C PRO A 15 64.50 5.03 -13.48
N ASN A 16 64.77 3.97 -12.70
CA ASN A 16 63.91 3.44 -11.62
C ASN A 16 63.58 4.44 -10.49
N GLY A 17 64.26 5.59 -10.41
CA GLY A 17 64.03 6.57 -9.34
C GLY A 17 62.68 7.26 -9.41
N VAL A 18 62.19 7.62 -10.61
CA VAL A 18 60.97 8.44 -10.75
C VAL A 18 59.71 7.67 -10.35
N LYS A 19 59.66 6.36 -10.59
CA LYS A 19 58.51 5.52 -10.20
C LYS A 19 58.41 5.35 -8.68
N VAL A 20 59.53 5.32 -7.97
CA VAL A 20 59.56 5.14 -6.51
C VAL A 20 59.02 6.39 -5.80
N TRP A 21 59.41 7.58 -6.25
CA TRP A 21 58.92 8.85 -5.68
C TRP A 21 57.43 9.10 -5.93
N ILE A 22 56.91 8.69 -7.09
CA ILE A 22 55.46 8.80 -7.39
C ILE A 22 54.65 7.85 -6.50
N VAL A 23 55.10 6.60 -6.30
CA VAL A 23 54.41 5.65 -5.42
C VAL A 23 54.46 6.10 -3.96
N LEU A 24 55.60 6.60 -3.49
CA LEU A 24 55.72 7.19 -2.13
C LEU A 24 54.81 8.41 -1.95
N GLY A 25 54.76 9.31 -2.94
CA GLY A 25 53.89 10.49 -2.91
C GLY A 25 52.39 10.14 -2.85
N ILE A 26 51.94 9.16 -3.64
CA ILE A 26 50.55 8.68 -3.64
C ILE A 26 50.20 7.99 -2.31
N THR A 27 51.14 7.23 -1.74
CA THR A 27 50.92 6.51 -0.48
C THR A 27 50.80 7.48 0.70
N VAL A 28 51.67 8.49 0.76
CA VAL A 28 51.62 9.53 1.80
C VAL A 28 50.37 10.40 1.67
N ALA A 29 49.97 10.78 0.44
CA ALA A 29 48.73 11.51 0.20
C ALA A 29 47.49 10.68 0.60
N GLY A 30 47.47 9.38 0.29
CA GLY A 30 46.39 8.47 0.69
C GLY A 30 46.25 8.34 2.22
N VAL A 31 47.37 8.24 2.93
CA VAL A 31 47.38 8.19 4.42
C VAL A 31 46.94 9.52 5.03
N LEU A 32 47.36 10.66 4.46
CA LEU A 32 46.94 11.99 4.93
C LEU A 32 45.45 12.25 4.67
N ILE A 33 44.92 11.86 3.51
CA ILE A 33 43.49 11.95 3.19
C ILE A 33 42.68 11.05 4.14
N LEU A 34 43.13 9.83 4.41
CA LEU A 34 42.47 8.91 5.34
C LEU A 34 42.51 9.44 6.78
N ALA A 35 43.64 10.02 7.21
CA ALA A 35 43.82 10.62 8.53
C ALA A 35 42.96 11.90 8.72
N GLU A 36 42.80 12.70 7.67
CA GLU A 36 41.96 13.90 7.69
C GLU A 36 40.47 13.54 7.60
N ALA A 37 40.10 12.52 6.83
CA ALA A 37 38.74 11.97 6.77
C ALA A 37 38.31 11.35 8.12
N THR A 38 39.21 10.63 8.80
CA THR A 38 38.95 10.11 10.15
C THR A 38 38.91 11.21 11.21
N ARG A 39 39.74 12.25 11.10
CA ARG A 39 39.65 13.45 11.95
C ARG A 39 38.35 14.23 11.74
N ARG A 40 37.89 14.39 10.50
CA ARG A 40 36.59 15.00 10.18
C ARG A 40 35.42 14.19 10.74
N ARG A 41 35.43 12.85 10.60
CA ARG A 41 34.42 11.97 11.24
C ARG A 41 34.42 12.12 12.76
N ARG A 42 35.60 12.13 13.40
CA ARG A 42 35.71 12.33 14.87
C ARG A 42 35.26 13.72 15.32
N ARG A 43 35.40 14.75 14.50
CA ARG A 43 34.87 16.11 14.77
C ARG A 43 33.35 16.19 14.59
N MET A 44 32.76 15.48 13.63
CA MET A 44 31.30 15.36 13.50
C MET A 44 30.66 14.56 14.65
N SER A 45 31.32 13.54 15.18
CA SER A 45 30.82 12.74 16.31
C SER A 45 30.93 13.43 17.69
N ARG A 46 31.62 14.58 17.80
CA ARG A 46 31.88 15.23 19.10
C ARG A 46 30.76 16.16 19.63
N GLY A 47 29.58 16.16 19.01
CA GLY A 47 28.46 17.00 19.46
C GLY A 47 27.06 16.46 19.16
N VAL A 48 26.91 15.22 18.69
CA VAL A 48 25.61 14.63 18.36
C VAL A 48 25.20 13.65 19.47
N PRO A 49 23.99 13.79 20.09
CA PRO A 49 23.53 12.84 21.10
C PRO A 49 23.48 11.42 20.52
N ARG A 50 23.89 10.40 21.30
CA ARG A 50 23.89 8.95 20.94
C ARG A 50 22.57 8.44 20.30
N ARG A 51 21.43 9.14 20.50
CA ARG A 51 20.11 8.81 19.93
C ARG A 51 19.96 9.12 18.44
N VAL A 52 20.76 10.05 17.90
CA VAL A 52 20.78 10.36 16.46
C VAL A 52 21.68 9.37 15.70
N GLU A 53 22.61 8.73 16.41
CA GLU A 53 23.31 7.54 15.92
C GLU A 53 22.24 6.46 15.68
N PHE A 54 22.10 6.00 14.44
CA PHE A 54 21.13 4.95 14.05
C PHE A 54 19.64 5.33 14.04
N PHE A 55 19.29 6.62 13.91
CA PHE A 55 17.89 7.07 13.77
C PHE A 55 16.95 6.66 14.92
N GLY A 56 17.49 6.34 16.10
CA GLY A 56 16.70 5.83 17.22
C GLY A 56 16.07 4.45 16.99
N ALA A 57 16.54 3.69 16.00
CA ALA A 57 15.92 2.41 15.62
C ALA A 57 16.11 1.29 16.66
N PHE A 58 17.16 1.37 17.50
CA PHE A 58 17.56 0.29 18.40
C PHE A 58 17.29 0.61 19.87
N VAL A 59 16.73 -0.36 20.59
CA VAL A 59 16.68 -0.38 22.06
C VAL A 59 18.04 -0.81 22.61
N GLU A 60 18.60 -1.86 22.01
CA GLU A 60 19.86 -2.48 22.46
C GLU A 60 20.62 -3.03 21.25
N ARG A 61 21.95 -2.82 21.24
CA ARG A 61 22.85 -3.29 20.19
C ARG A 61 23.70 -4.42 20.74
N PHE A 62 23.68 -5.56 20.07
CA PHE A 62 24.53 -6.72 20.32
C PHE A 62 24.73 -7.45 18.99
N GLU A 63 25.70 -8.36 18.94
CA GLU A 63 25.93 -9.18 17.75
C GLU A 63 25.77 -10.66 18.11
N LEU A 64 24.87 -11.35 17.41
CA LEU A 64 24.82 -12.81 17.41
C LEU A 64 25.47 -13.29 16.13
N ALA A 65 26.62 -13.94 16.28
CA ALA A 65 27.38 -14.47 15.17
C ALA A 65 26.58 -15.56 14.44
N PRO A 66 26.67 -15.61 13.09
CA PRO A 66 26.07 -16.68 12.31
C PRO A 66 26.76 -18.01 12.57
N SER A 67 26.11 -19.11 12.18
CA SER A 67 26.78 -20.40 12.09
C SER A 67 27.94 -20.35 11.09
N PRO A 68 29.05 -21.07 11.36
CA PRO A 68 30.19 -21.11 10.45
C PRO A 68 29.79 -21.49 9.02
N GLN A 69 30.45 -20.88 8.05
CA GLN A 69 30.27 -21.25 6.65
C GLN A 69 30.72 -22.71 6.44
N PRO A 70 29.98 -23.50 5.66
CA PRO A 70 30.40 -24.86 5.36
C PRO A 70 31.68 -24.83 4.51
N PRO A 71 32.62 -25.77 4.71
CA PRO A 71 33.85 -25.81 3.94
C PRO A 71 33.57 -26.17 2.46
N PRO A 72 34.35 -25.64 1.50
CA PRO A 72 34.26 -26.08 0.10
C PRO A 72 34.41 -27.61 -0.01
N PRO A 73 33.63 -28.30 -0.87
CA PRO A 73 32.86 -27.76 -2.01
C PRO A 73 31.39 -27.42 -1.69
N ALA A 74 30.97 -27.46 -0.42
CA ALA A 74 29.57 -27.19 -0.06
C ALA A 74 29.17 -25.75 -0.40
N ALA A 75 27.91 -25.56 -0.81
CA ALA A 75 27.39 -24.23 -1.15
C ALA A 75 27.43 -23.29 0.06
N ARG A 76 27.76 -22.01 -0.18
CA ARG A 76 27.68 -20.97 0.87
C ARG A 76 26.26 -20.87 1.42
N HIS A 77 26.16 -20.45 2.67
CA HIS A 77 24.86 -20.20 3.28
C HIS A 77 24.07 -19.12 2.52
N PRO A 78 22.73 -19.24 2.39
CA PRO A 78 21.93 -18.32 1.56
C PRO A 78 21.93 -16.87 2.06
N LEU A 79 22.05 -16.66 3.37
CA LEU A 79 22.07 -15.33 3.99
C LEU A 79 23.47 -14.94 4.46
N ALA A 80 24.52 -15.57 3.90
CA ALA A 80 25.89 -15.21 4.22
C ALA A 80 26.09 -13.70 4.01
N ASP A 81 26.78 -13.07 4.96
CA ASP A 81 27.13 -11.65 4.96
C ASP A 81 25.96 -10.67 5.16
N LEU A 82 24.71 -11.16 5.25
CA LEU A 82 23.54 -10.32 5.55
C LEU A 82 23.38 -10.07 7.05
N LYS A 83 22.94 -8.86 7.39
CA LYS A 83 22.64 -8.42 8.75
C LYS A 83 21.14 -8.24 8.94
N PHE A 84 20.66 -8.63 10.12
CA PHE A 84 19.28 -8.40 10.50
C PHE A 84 19.14 -7.92 11.93
N ALA A 85 17.98 -7.32 12.22
CA ALA A 85 17.59 -6.98 13.58
C ALA A 85 16.22 -7.59 13.89
N VAL A 86 15.87 -7.61 15.17
CA VAL A 86 14.56 -8.11 15.63
C VAL A 86 13.86 -7.08 16.49
N SER A 87 12.54 -7.06 16.47
CA SER A 87 11.72 -6.29 17.42
C SER A 87 11.97 -6.75 18.86
N ASP A 88 11.74 -5.87 19.84
CA ASP A 88 12.05 -6.09 21.26
C ASP A 88 11.14 -7.13 21.97
N ASN A 89 10.24 -7.79 21.24
CA ASN A 89 9.40 -8.88 21.72
C ASN A 89 9.92 -10.29 21.36
N PHE A 90 11.09 -10.41 20.73
CA PHE A 90 11.69 -11.70 20.38
C PHE A 90 12.57 -12.19 21.53
N GLU A 91 12.41 -13.43 21.99
CA GLU A 91 13.26 -14.02 23.01
C GLU A 91 14.61 -14.48 22.42
N ILE A 92 15.69 -14.10 23.09
CA ILE A 92 17.06 -14.45 22.70
C ILE A 92 17.76 -14.94 23.94
N LYS A 93 18.39 -16.12 23.86
CA LYS A 93 19.06 -16.75 24.99
C LYS A 93 20.02 -15.79 25.69
N GLY A 94 19.84 -15.63 27.00
CA GLY A 94 20.68 -14.76 27.84
C GLY A 94 20.29 -13.27 27.82
N TYR A 95 19.24 -12.89 27.08
CA TYR A 95 18.70 -11.53 27.06
C TYR A 95 17.25 -11.52 27.54
N VAL A 96 16.84 -10.40 28.15
CA VAL A 96 15.43 -10.16 28.52
C VAL A 96 14.76 -9.35 27.42
N ALA A 97 13.67 -9.86 26.86
CA ALA A 97 12.83 -9.12 25.92
C ALA A 97 12.05 -8.02 26.66
N GLY A 98 12.12 -6.79 26.19
CA GLY A 98 11.49 -5.66 26.88
C GLY A 98 10.04 -5.42 26.49
N TYR A 99 9.55 -6.02 25.40
CA TYR A 99 8.19 -5.78 24.89
C TYR A 99 7.87 -4.28 24.68
N GLY A 100 8.90 -3.48 24.41
CA GLY A 100 8.76 -2.02 24.31
C GLY A 100 8.60 -1.30 25.66
N ASN A 101 8.70 -1.98 26.81
CA ASN A 101 8.51 -1.39 28.13
C ASN A 101 9.58 -1.86 29.16
N PRO A 102 10.32 -0.95 29.81
CA PRO A 102 11.37 -1.31 30.76
C PRO A 102 10.85 -1.98 32.05
N ASP A 103 9.59 -1.76 32.46
CA ASP A 103 9.01 -2.48 33.61
C ASP A 103 8.82 -3.96 33.30
N TRP A 104 8.52 -4.31 32.05
CA TRP A 104 8.50 -5.71 31.61
C TRP A 104 9.89 -6.32 31.73
N LYS A 105 10.91 -5.65 31.17
CA LYS A 105 12.32 -6.08 31.26
C LYS A 105 12.80 -6.25 32.71
N ARG A 106 12.37 -5.39 33.63
CA ARG A 106 12.76 -5.42 35.05
C ARG A 106 12.15 -6.59 35.82
N THR A 107 10.99 -7.10 35.38
CA THR A 107 10.21 -8.11 36.11
C THR A 107 10.33 -9.52 35.52
N HIS A 108 11.08 -9.68 34.44
CA HIS A 108 11.25 -10.95 33.75
C HIS A 108 12.73 -11.35 33.71
N GLU A 109 12.97 -12.66 33.77
CA GLU A 109 14.31 -13.23 33.70
C GLU A 109 14.80 -13.36 32.25
N PRO A 110 16.14 -13.45 32.02
CA PRO A 110 16.68 -13.69 30.70
C PRO A 110 16.13 -14.97 30.08
N ALA A 111 15.83 -14.93 28.77
CA ALA A 111 15.31 -16.10 28.08
C ALA A 111 16.31 -17.27 28.10
N SER A 112 15.78 -18.48 28.29
CA SER A 112 16.59 -19.71 28.32
C SER A 112 16.98 -20.19 26.92
N GLN A 113 16.23 -19.79 25.90
CA GLN A 113 16.39 -20.20 24.51
C GLN A 113 16.23 -19.01 23.56
N THR A 114 16.82 -19.14 22.37
CA THR A 114 16.61 -18.20 21.28
C THR A 114 15.45 -18.70 20.42
N VAL A 115 14.51 -17.80 20.13
CA VAL A 115 13.34 -18.06 19.29
C VAL A 115 13.73 -18.74 17.96
N VAL A 116 12.93 -19.72 17.54
CA VAL A 116 13.22 -20.62 16.40
C VAL A 116 13.55 -19.85 15.11
N VAL A 117 12.82 -18.76 14.83
CA VAL A 117 13.04 -17.97 13.62
C VAL A 117 14.40 -17.25 13.62
N VAL A 118 14.88 -16.80 14.77
CA VAL A 118 16.21 -16.17 14.87
C VAL A 118 17.29 -17.24 14.70
N SER A 119 17.15 -18.37 15.37
CA SER A 119 18.06 -19.51 15.22
C SER A 119 18.16 -19.98 13.76
N ALA A 120 17.02 -20.13 13.08
CA ALA A 120 16.99 -20.53 11.66
C ALA A 120 17.73 -19.56 10.74
N LEU A 121 17.70 -18.24 11.01
CA LEU A 121 18.41 -17.25 10.21
C LEU A 121 19.91 -17.25 10.50
N LEU A 122 20.30 -17.40 11.77
CA LEU A 122 21.71 -17.53 12.19
C LEU A 122 22.34 -18.80 11.59
N GLU A 123 21.62 -19.92 11.60
CA GLU A 123 22.02 -21.18 10.97
C GLU A 123 22.23 -21.07 9.46
N ARG A 124 21.52 -20.13 8.81
CA ARG A 124 21.62 -19.83 7.38
C ARG A 124 22.53 -18.64 7.07
N GLY A 125 23.42 -18.29 8.00
CA GLY A 125 24.55 -17.40 7.75
C GLY A 125 24.30 -15.91 8.00
N ALA A 126 23.10 -15.51 8.44
CA ALA A 126 22.79 -14.11 8.75
C ALA A 126 23.32 -13.71 10.14
N THR A 127 23.70 -12.45 10.31
CA THR A 127 24.17 -11.90 11.60
C THR A 127 23.07 -11.05 12.24
N CYS A 128 22.67 -11.35 13.48
CA CYS A 128 21.72 -10.50 14.21
C CYS A 128 22.46 -9.36 14.91
N VAL A 129 22.06 -8.11 14.68
CA VAL A 129 22.80 -6.92 15.15
C VAL A 129 22.06 -6.09 16.21
N GLY A 130 20.98 -6.62 16.78
CA GLY A 130 20.35 -6.04 17.96
C GLY A 130 18.83 -6.10 18.00
N ARG A 131 18.28 -5.46 19.03
CA ARG A 131 16.85 -5.29 19.28
C ARG A 131 16.39 -3.90 18.88
N THR A 132 15.28 -3.84 18.18
CA THR A 132 14.71 -2.61 17.64
C THR A 132 13.54 -2.11 18.48
N VAL A 133 13.33 -0.80 18.45
CA VAL A 133 12.21 -0.15 19.12
C VAL A 133 10.89 -0.68 18.57
N MET A 134 9.93 -0.84 19.46
CA MET A 134 8.54 -1.14 19.12
C MET A 134 7.59 -0.35 20.01
N ASP A 135 6.35 -0.17 19.56
CA ASP A 135 5.27 0.37 20.39
C ASP A 135 5.03 -0.58 21.57
N GLU A 136 4.76 -0.03 22.76
CA GLU A 136 4.71 -0.85 23.98
C GLU A 136 3.61 -1.90 23.87
N PHE A 137 3.97 -3.14 24.22
CA PHE A 137 3.09 -4.30 24.17
C PHE A 137 2.47 -4.57 22.78
N ALA A 138 3.05 -4.02 21.70
CA ALA A 138 2.54 -4.09 20.33
C ALA A 138 1.14 -3.47 20.09
N PHE A 139 0.67 -2.55 20.95
CA PHE A 139 -0.64 -1.89 20.76
C PHE A 139 -0.64 -0.70 19.82
N GLY A 140 0.49 -0.02 19.63
CA GLY A 140 0.56 1.20 18.85
C GLY A 140 0.77 0.97 17.35
N VAL A 141 0.35 1.97 16.57
CA VAL A 141 0.44 2.00 15.10
C VAL A 141 1.31 3.14 14.57
N THR A 142 1.85 3.97 15.45
CA THR A 142 2.61 5.18 15.08
C THR A 142 4.11 4.98 15.20
N GLY A 143 4.58 4.11 16.09
CA GLY A 143 6.00 4.02 16.45
C GLY A 143 6.34 4.80 17.71
N ASP A 144 5.37 5.42 18.37
CA ASP A 144 5.59 6.21 19.56
C ASP A 144 5.82 5.32 20.78
N ASN A 145 6.90 5.59 21.50
CA ASN A 145 7.25 4.86 22.71
C ASN A 145 7.70 5.85 23.79
N LEU A 146 7.06 5.80 24.96
CA LEU A 146 7.35 6.71 26.08
C LEU A 146 8.81 6.61 26.55
N HIS A 147 9.36 5.41 26.56
CA HIS A 147 10.65 5.11 27.19
C HIS A 147 11.79 5.25 26.19
N TYR A 148 11.61 4.71 24.98
CA TYR A 148 12.66 4.65 23.96
C TYR A 148 12.57 5.78 22.93
N GLY A 149 11.46 6.52 22.88
CA GLY A 149 11.17 7.54 21.88
C GLY A 149 10.76 6.95 20.54
N THR A 150 10.31 7.81 19.63
CA THR A 150 9.87 7.43 18.29
C THR A 150 11.05 7.35 17.32
N PRO A 151 11.29 6.21 16.63
CA PRO A 151 12.31 6.11 15.59
C PRO A 151 12.11 7.14 14.47
N ILE A 152 13.21 7.60 13.88
CA ILE A 152 13.19 8.66 12.87
C ILE A 152 13.23 8.02 11.48
N ASN A 153 12.15 8.18 10.72
CA ASN A 153 12.13 7.77 9.31
C ASN A 153 13.22 8.56 8.53
N PRO A 154 14.15 7.89 7.84
CA PRO A 154 15.26 8.55 7.15
C PRO A 154 14.81 9.43 5.98
N GLU A 155 13.70 9.08 5.31
CA GLU A 155 13.17 9.84 4.19
C GLU A 155 12.25 10.99 4.63
N LEU A 156 11.48 10.79 5.71
CA LEU A 156 10.51 11.76 6.24
C LEU A 156 10.69 11.98 7.76
N PRO A 157 11.78 12.64 8.21
CA PRO A 157 12.15 12.72 9.63
C PRO A 157 11.13 13.42 10.55
N SER A 158 10.27 14.27 9.96
CA SER A 158 9.22 14.98 10.66
C SER A 158 7.93 14.18 10.83
N LEU A 159 7.86 12.97 10.25
CA LEU A 159 6.69 12.12 10.31
C LEU A 159 6.95 10.84 11.11
N VAL A 160 5.86 10.24 11.57
CA VAL A 160 5.92 8.96 12.29
C VAL A 160 6.29 7.83 11.32
N PRO A 161 7.14 6.87 11.74
CA PRO A 161 7.55 5.74 10.91
C PRO A 161 6.48 4.65 10.80
N GLY A 162 5.42 4.70 11.62
CA GLY A 162 4.43 3.64 11.76
C GLY A 162 4.86 2.61 12.80
N GLY A 163 3.93 1.76 13.23
CA GLY A 163 4.14 0.77 14.29
C GLY A 163 3.25 -0.47 14.15
N SER A 164 3.40 -1.49 14.98
CA SER A 164 4.24 -1.53 16.18
C SER A 164 5.72 -1.84 15.95
N SER A 165 6.11 -2.43 14.81
CA SER A 165 7.51 -2.82 14.53
C SER A 165 8.34 -1.66 13.96
N SER A 166 8.25 -0.49 14.60
CA SER A 166 8.74 0.80 14.10
C SER A 166 10.25 0.86 13.89
N GLY A 167 11.03 0.43 14.88
CA GLY A 167 12.49 0.40 14.81
C GLY A 167 13.00 -0.59 13.78
N SER A 168 12.33 -1.72 13.59
CA SER A 168 12.67 -2.70 12.54
C SER A 168 12.52 -2.11 11.14
N ALA A 169 11.42 -1.42 10.87
CA ALA A 169 11.22 -0.75 9.59
C ALA A 169 12.23 0.39 9.36
N VAL A 170 12.48 1.23 10.37
CA VAL A 170 13.47 2.30 10.27
C VAL A 170 14.89 1.73 10.06
N ALA A 171 15.26 0.65 10.74
CA ALA A 171 16.58 0.02 10.57
C ALA A 171 16.80 -0.46 9.13
N VAL A 172 15.77 -1.02 8.48
CA VAL A 172 15.82 -1.44 7.08
C VAL A 172 15.81 -0.24 6.14
N ALA A 173 14.93 0.74 6.37
CA ALA A 173 14.83 1.93 5.54
C ALA A 173 16.11 2.79 5.59
N ALA A 174 16.79 2.82 6.73
CA ALA A 174 18.05 3.54 6.94
C ALA A 174 19.29 2.72 6.57
N GLU A 175 19.13 1.53 5.96
CA GLU A 175 20.23 0.64 5.53
C GLU A 175 21.19 0.24 6.67
N LEU A 176 20.66 0.16 7.90
CA LEU A 176 21.42 -0.30 9.06
C LEU A 176 21.50 -1.83 9.11
N VAL A 177 20.53 -2.48 8.46
CA VAL A 177 20.39 -3.93 8.28
C VAL A 177 19.78 -4.21 6.91
N ASP A 178 20.01 -5.41 6.39
CA ASP A 178 19.48 -5.85 5.09
C ASP A 178 18.01 -6.26 5.18
N PHE A 179 17.60 -6.82 6.33
CA PHE A 179 16.23 -7.16 6.67
C PHE A 179 15.99 -7.07 8.18
N ALA A 180 14.74 -7.05 8.63
CA ALA A 180 14.42 -7.04 10.06
C ALA A 180 13.13 -7.81 10.36
N LEU A 181 13.07 -8.47 11.51
CA LEU A 181 11.90 -9.21 11.99
C LEU A 181 11.03 -8.37 12.92
N GLY A 182 9.72 -8.52 12.79
CA GLY A 182 8.76 -7.92 13.71
C GLY A 182 7.48 -8.74 13.80
N THR A 183 6.46 -8.17 14.41
CA THR A 183 5.15 -8.82 14.59
C THR A 183 4.03 -7.99 13.98
N ASP A 184 3.09 -8.67 13.32
CA ASP A 184 1.84 -8.07 12.83
C ASP A 184 0.65 -8.74 13.51
N THR A 185 -0.04 -7.96 14.35
CA THR A 185 -1.31 -8.33 14.98
C THR A 185 -2.47 -7.63 14.28
N ILE A 186 -2.40 -6.30 14.24
CA ILE A 186 -3.42 -5.40 13.66
C ILE A 186 -2.84 -4.49 12.56
N GLY A 187 -1.64 -4.78 12.05
CA GLY A 187 -0.93 -3.92 11.11
C GLY A 187 0.54 -3.68 11.41
N GLY A 188 1.08 -4.31 12.45
CA GLY A 188 2.39 -3.97 13.02
C GLY A 188 3.59 -4.12 12.08
N MET A 189 3.41 -4.79 10.94
CA MET A 189 4.39 -4.84 9.84
C MET A 189 3.94 -4.00 8.66
N ARG A 190 2.65 -4.07 8.30
CA ARG A 190 2.12 -3.45 7.07
C ARG A 190 2.12 -1.92 7.12
N ILE A 191 1.79 -1.34 8.27
CA ILE A 191 1.77 0.12 8.47
C ILE A 191 3.18 0.71 8.34
N PRO A 192 4.18 0.25 9.14
CA PRO A 192 5.52 0.82 9.05
C PRO A 192 6.22 0.50 7.71
N ALA A 193 5.91 -0.62 7.05
CA ALA A 193 6.39 -0.87 5.69
C ALA A 193 5.92 0.22 4.71
N SER A 194 4.62 0.54 4.75
CA SER A 194 4.03 1.60 3.94
C SER A 194 4.67 2.96 4.23
N PHE A 195 4.72 3.35 5.51
CA PHE A 195 5.21 4.67 5.92
C PHE A 195 6.71 4.86 5.68
N CYS A 196 7.50 3.78 5.77
CA CYS A 196 8.93 3.81 5.50
C CYS A 196 9.29 3.53 4.02
N GLY A 197 8.31 3.23 3.16
CA GLY A 197 8.54 2.99 1.73
C GLY A 197 9.35 1.72 1.44
N ILE A 198 9.18 0.68 2.25
CA ILE A 198 9.91 -0.60 2.15
C ILE A 198 8.94 -1.77 1.98
N PHE A 199 9.44 -2.95 1.63
CA PHE A 199 8.62 -4.15 1.65
C PHE A 199 8.37 -4.61 3.09
N GLY A 200 7.16 -5.06 3.35
CA GLY A 200 6.79 -5.74 4.59
C GLY A 200 5.95 -6.96 4.28
N PHE A 201 6.37 -8.12 4.79
CA PHE A 201 5.66 -9.38 4.60
C PHE A 201 5.01 -9.83 5.90
N LYS A 202 3.70 -10.10 5.84
CA LYS A 202 2.92 -10.78 6.86
C LYS A 202 2.60 -12.18 6.37
N PRO A 203 3.14 -13.25 6.96
CA PRO A 203 2.80 -14.60 6.55
C PRO A 203 1.36 -14.97 6.92
N SER A 204 0.93 -16.11 6.41
CA SER A 204 -0.32 -16.75 6.83
C SER A 204 -0.22 -17.14 8.29
N HIS A 205 -1.29 -16.87 9.04
CA HIS A 205 -1.33 -17.11 10.49
C HIS A 205 -1.04 -18.58 10.83
N GLY A 206 -0.11 -18.82 11.74
CA GLY A 206 0.29 -20.16 12.17
C GLY A 206 1.30 -20.87 11.26
N THR A 207 1.74 -20.26 10.15
CA THR A 207 2.75 -20.88 9.26
C THR A 207 4.15 -20.81 9.85
N ILE A 208 4.46 -19.72 10.55
CA ILE A 208 5.72 -19.53 11.27
C ILE A 208 5.42 -19.65 12.77
N SER A 209 6.20 -20.46 13.47
CA SER A 209 6.08 -20.63 14.93
C SER A 209 6.31 -19.32 15.66
N ASN A 210 5.38 -18.95 16.55
CA ASN A 210 5.49 -17.81 17.46
C ASN A 210 6.05 -18.19 18.85
N ILE A 211 6.47 -19.44 19.05
CA ILE A 211 7.06 -19.90 20.31
C ILE A 211 8.34 -19.11 20.59
N GLY A 212 8.41 -18.43 21.73
CA GLY A 212 9.51 -17.54 22.10
C GLY A 212 9.37 -16.11 21.57
N VAL A 213 8.15 -15.70 21.16
CA VAL A 213 7.82 -14.29 20.89
C VAL A 213 6.73 -13.86 21.86
N LEU A 214 6.94 -12.75 22.56
CA LEU A 214 5.96 -12.20 23.48
C LEU A 214 4.69 -11.84 22.70
N THR A 215 3.60 -12.49 23.10
CA THR A 215 2.35 -12.53 22.34
C THR A 215 1.43 -11.39 22.77
N ASN A 216 0.88 -10.66 21.80
CA ASN A 216 -0.19 -9.69 22.01
C ASN A 216 -1.55 -10.39 21.90
N SER A 217 -1.75 -11.16 20.83
CA SER A 217 -2.96 -11.91 20.54
C SER A 217 -2.63 -13.17 19.76
N GLN A 218 -2.63 -14.33 20.42
CA GLN A 218 -2.25 -15.62 19.83
C GLN A 218 -3.02 -15.98 18.55
N SER A 219 -4.27 -15.53 18.41
CA SER A 219 -5.07 -15.84 17.22
C SER A 219 -4.81 -14.88 16.06
N LEU A 220 -4.14 -13.75 16.29
CA LEU A 220 -3.87 -12.71 15.28
C LEU A 220 -2.38 -12.59 14.94
N ASP A 221 -1.52 -12.78 15.93
CA ASP A 221 -0.08 -12.54 15.83
C ASP A 221 0.58 -13.36 14.73
N THR A 222 1.42 -12.68 13.96
CA THR A 222 2.26 -13.27 12.93
C THR A 222 3.66 -12.67 12.98
N ILE A 223 4.69 -13.50 12.81
CA ILE A 223 6.07 -13.04 12.66
C ILE A 223 6.28 -12.65 11.20
N GLY A 224 6.50 -11.36 10.96
CA GLY A 224 6.79 -10.83 9.63
C GLY A 224 8.24 -10.39 9.49
N TRP A 225 8.61 -9.99 8.28
CA TRP A 225 9.90 -9.36 8.03
C TRP A 225 9.81 -8.21 7.01
N PHE A 226 10.74 -7.28 7.12
CA PHE A 226 10.95 -6.17 6.20
C PHE A 226 12.20 -6.39 5.36
N ALA A 227 12.20 -5.87 4.14
CA ALA A 227 13.40 -5.73 3.32
C ALA A 227 13.22 -4.57 2.32
N ARG A 228 14.33 -4.09 1.75
CA ARG A 228 14.29 -3.15 0.60
C ARG A 228 14.31 -3.85 -0.74
N ASP A 229 15.01 -4.98 -0.80
CA ASP A 229 15.13 -5.82 -2.00
C ASP A 229 14.13 -6.99 -1.93
N PRO A 230 13.25 -7.16 -2.93
CA PRO A 230 12.33 -8.30 -2.97
C PRO A 230 13.06 -9.66 -3.02
N SER A 231 14.30 -9.72 -3.50
CA SER A 231 15.13 -10.93 -3.51
C SER A 231 15.53 -11.34 -2.10
N ILE A 232 15.89 -10.38 -1.24
CA ILE A 232 16.17 -10.63 0.19
C ILE A 232 14.88 -11.04 0.90
N LEU A 233 13.78 -10.32 0.63
CA LEU A 233 12.47 -10.67 1.19
C LEU A 233 12.07 -12.11 0.87
N HIS A 234 12.26 -12.51 -0.40
CA HIS A 234 11.98 -13.87 -0.90
C HIS A 234 12.90 -14.92 -0.27
N CYS A 235 14.21 -14.65 -0.20
CA CYS A 235 15.19 -15.57 0.38
C CYS A 235 14.92 -15.84 1.87
N VAL A 236 14.59 -14.80 2.65
CA VAL A 236 14.17 -14.94 4.05
C VAL A 236 12.89 -15.78 4.15
N GLY A 237 11.91 -15.52 3.28
CA GLY A 237 10.69 -16.33 3.21
C GLY A 237 10.93 -17.80 2.91
N HIS A 238 11.87 -18.12 2.01
CA HIS A 238 12.22 -19.50 1.69
C HIS A 238 12.75 -20.27 2.92
N ILE A 239 13.53 -19.59 3.76
CA ILE A 239 14.09 -20.17 4.99
C ILE A 239 13.02 -20.35 6.07
N LEU A 240 12.20 -19.31 6.29
CA LEU A 240 11.26 -19.29 7.40
C LEU A 240 9.99 -20.11 7.16
N LEU A 241 9.50 -20.17 5.91
CA LEU A 241 8.24 -20.85 5.59
C LEU A 241 8.40 -22.37 5.49
N GLN A 242 9.62 -22.88 5.26
CA GLN A 242 9.94 -24.31 5.11
C GLN A 242 8.98 -25.07 4.17
N ALA A 243 8.34 -24.37 3.23
CA ALA A 243 7.26 -24.93 2.43
C ALA A 243 7.80 -25.87 1.36
N SER A 244 7.17 -27.04 1.21
CA SER A 244 7.48 -28.02 0.16
C SER A 244 7.52 -27.37 -1.22
N ALA A 245 8.44 -27.81 -2.06
CA ALA A 245 8.57 -27.35 -3.44
C ALA A 245 7.34 -27.76 -4.26
N MET A 246 6.27 -26.97 -4.18
CA MET A 246 5.16 -27.02 -5.13
C MET A 246 5.69 -26.56 -6.49
N GLY A 247 5.27 -27.22 -7.57
CA GLY A 247 5.63 -26.83 -8.92
C GLY A 247 5.22 -25.38 -9.20
N PRO A 248 5.95 -24.66 -10.08
CA PRO A 248 5.65 -23.27 -10.39
C PRO A 248 4.22 -23.15 -10.94
N LYS A 249 3.35 -22.47 -10.19
CA LYS A 249 1.99 -22.17 -10.63
C LYS A 249 2.08 -21.11 -11.73
N ARG A 250 1.65 -21.46 -12.94
CA ARG A 250 1.85 -20.63 -14.14
C ARG A 250 0.83 -19.49 -14.30
N THR A 251 -0.29 -19.53 -13.57
CA THR A 251 -1.36 -18.55 -13.72
C THR A 251 -1.48 -17.68 -12.47
N ARG A 252 -1.54 -16.36 -12.65
CA ARG A 252 -1.75 -15.38 -11.60
C ARG A 252 -2.95 -14.51 -11.93
N ARG A 253 -3.84 -14.32 -10.96
CA ARG A 253 -5.10 -13.59 -11.14
C ARG A 253 -5.23 -12.50 -10.09
N PHE A 254 -4.94 -11.27 -10.49
CA PHE A 254 -5.11 -10.10 -9.65
C PHE A 254 -6.58 -9.68 -9.59
N ILE A 255 -7.08 -9.44 -8.39
CA ILE A 255 -8.44 -9.00 -8.11
C ILE A 255 -8.36 -7.68 -7.34
N LEU A 256 -8.76 -6.59 -7.98
CA LEU A 256 -8.82 -5.27 -7.38
C LEU A 256 -10.10 -5.11 -6.55
N ALA A 257 -9.95 -4.74 -5.28
CA ALA A 257 -11.07 -4.36 -4.43
C ALA A 257 -11.44 -2.88 -4.63
N ASP A 258 -12.31 -2.57 -5.58
CA ASP A 258 -12.61 -1.19 -5.97
C ASP A 258 -13.09 -0.32 -4.81
N ASP A 259 -13.89 -0.91 -3.92
CA ASP A 259 -14.42 -0.25 -2.72
C ASP A 259 -13.33 0.17 -1.74
N CYS A 260 -12.21 -0.55 -1.67
CA CYS A 260 -11.06 -0.17 -0.85
C CYS A 260 -10.29 1.02 -1.45
N PHE A 261 -10.26 1.15 -2.78
CA PHE A 261 -9.58 2.25 -3.47
C PHE A 261 -10.42 3.54 -3.54
N GLN A 262 -11.73 3.49 -3.28
CA GLN A 262 -12.60 4.68 -3.26
C GLN A 262 -12.24 5.67 -2.14
N ILE A 263 -11.60 5.19 -1.07
CA ILE A 263 -11.24 5.99 0.12
C ILE A 263 -9.81 6.53 -0.01
N LEU A 264 -9.03 6.05 -0.98
CA LEU A 264 -7.63 6.41 -1.15
C LEU A 264 -7.49 7.80 -1.79
N ARG A 265 -6.70 8.67 -1.16
CA ARG A 265 -6.41 10.03 -1.68
C ARG A 265 -5.41 10.02 -2.84
N VAL A 266 -4.64 8.95 -2.97
CA VAL A 266 -3.62 8.80 -4.01
C VAL A 266 -4.27 8.51 -5.37
N PRO A 267 -3.89 9.23 -6.44
CA PRO A 267 -4.46 9.03 -7.77
C PRO A 267 -4.30 7.60 -8.31
N LYS A 268 -5.32 7.12 -9.05
CA LYS A 268 -5.32 5.79 -9.69
C LYS A 268 -4.14 5.58 -10.64
N HIS A 269 -3.65 6.64 -11.27
CA HIS A 269 -2.50 6.57 -12.20
C HIS A 269 -1.17 6.25 -11.52
N LYS A 270 -1.06 6.42 -10.21
CA LYS A 270 0.11 6.05 -9.39
C LYS A 270 -0.07 4.75 -8.61
N THR A 271 -1.22 4.08 -8.75
CA THR A 271 -1.57 2.88 -7.98
C THR A 271 -2.07 1.78 -8.91
N VAL A 272 -3.38 1.73 -9.15
CA VAL A 272 -4.06 0.68 -9.89
C VAL A 272 -3.61 0.60 -11.35
N GLN A 273 -3.41 1.74 -12.01
CA GLN A 273 -2.99 1.75 -13.42
C GLN A 273 -1.53 1.30 -13.59
N VAL A 274 -0.66 1.61 -12.62
CA VAL A 274 0.73 1.11 -12.60
C VAL A 274 0.72 -0.42 -12.56
N LEU A 275 -0.09 -0.98 -11.66
CA LEU A 275 -0.28 -2.42 -11.59
C LEU A 275 -0.88 -3.00 -12.89
N GLY A 276 -1.93 -2.38 -13.42
CA GLY A 276 -2.60 -2.82 -14.65
C GLY A 276 -1.62 -2.98 -15.81
N LYS A 277 -0.84 -1.93 -16.08
CA LYS A 277 0.20 -1.94 -17.12
C LYS A 277 1.31 -2.96 -16.85
N ALA A 278 1.72 -3.10 -15.59
CA ALA A 278 2.77 -4.06 -15.24
C ALA A 278 2.32 -5.50 -15.50
N VAL A 279 1.06 -5.81 -15.21
CA VAL A 279 0.45 -7.13 -15.41
C VAL A 279 0.24 -7.44 -16.90
N GLU A 280 -0.17 -6.48 -17.72
CA GLU A 280 -0.36 -6.65 -19.16
C GLU A 280 0.92 -7.09 -19.90
N ASN A 281 2.08 -6.67 -19.38
CA ASN A 281 3.38 -6.99 -19.97
C ASN A 281 3.94 -8.37 -19.55
N LEU A 282 3.27 -9.11 -18.66
CA LEU A 282 3.81 -10.34 -18.07
C LEU A 282 3.09 -11.60 -18.56
N SER A 283 3.86 -12.59 -18.99
CA SER A 283 3.32 -13.90 -19.39
C SER A 283 2.81 -14.70 -18.17
N GLY A 284 1.64 -15.33 -18.31
CA GLY A 284 1.04 -16.12 -17.21
C GLY A 284 0.20 -15.29 -16.23
N TYR A 285 0.04 -13.99 -16.48
CA TYR A 285 -0.81 -13.12 -15.70
C TYR A 285 -2.14 -12.89 -16.42
N GLN A 286 -3.26 -13.03 -15.71
CA GLN A 286 -4.59 -12.73 -16.24
C GLN A 286 -4.89 -11.24 -16.13
N PRO A 287 -5.76 -10.69 -17.02
CA PRO A 287 -6.26 -9.33 -16.88
C PRO A 287 -6.85 -9.06 -15.49
N LEU A 288 -6.66 -7.84 -14.99
CA LEU A 288 -7.17 -7.44 -13.68
C LEU A 288 -8.68 -7.67 -13.60
N LYS A 289 -9.11 -8.37 -12.56
CA LYS A 289 -10.53 -8.48 -12.21
C LYS A 289 -10.87 -7.42 -11.19
N HIS A 290 -12.06 -6.86 -11.31
CA HIS A 290 -12.58 -5.83 -10.43
C HIS A 290 -13.69 -6.43 -9.55
N MET A 291 -13.72 -6.09 -8.27
CA MET A 291 -14.77 -6.54 -7.36
C MET A 291 -15.02 -5.56 -6.22
N ASN A 292 -16.21 -5.65 -5.65
CA ASN A 292 -16.51 -5.06 -4.35
C ASN A 292 -16.26 -6.11 -3.25
N ILE A 293 -15.15 -5.98 -2.51
CA ILE A 293 -14.77 -7.01 -1.52
C ILE A 293 -15.70 -7.00 -0.31
N SER A 294 -16.17 -5.83 0.12
CA SER A 294 -17.09 -5.68 1.24
C SER A 294 -18.39 -6.46 1.00
N GLN A 295 -18.98 -6.33 -0.20
CA GLN A 295 -20.19 -7.05 -0.57
C GLN A 295 -19.96 -8.57 -0.64
N TYR A 296 -18.81 -9.01 -1.16
CA TYR A 296 -18.46 -10.43 -1.20
C TYR A 296 -18.36 -11.00 0.23
N ILE A 297 -17.66 -10.30 1.13
CA ILE A 297 -17.49 -10.74 2.52
C ILE A 297 -18.85 -10.76 3.24
N ALA A 298 -19.67 -9.71 3.13
CA ALA A 298 -21.00 -9.65 3.74
C ALA A 298 -21.91 -10.82 3.32
N THR A 299 -21.74 -11.32 2.10
CA THR A 299 -22.54 -12.44 1.57
C THR A 299 -22.01 -13.80 2.03
N ASN A 300 -20.71 -13.94 2.28
CA ASN A 300 -20.05 -15.23 2.54
C ASN A 300 -19.67 -15.46 4.01
N VAL A 301 -19.75 -14.43 4.87
CA VAL A 301 -19.43 -14.52 6.31
C VAL A 301 -20.71 -14.24 7.09
N LEU A 302 -21.45 -15.30 7.42
CA LEU A 302 -22.81 -15.21 7.96
C LEU A 302 -22.84 -14.62 9.37
N SER A 303 -21.83 -14.91 10.18
CA SER A 303 -21.67 -14.39 11.54
C SER A 303 -21.62 -12.85 11.59
N LEU A 304 -21.26 -12.16 10.49
CA LEU A 304 -21.26 -10.69 10.45
C LEU A 304 -22.63 -10.06 10.72
N LYS A 305 -23.72 -10.78 10.45
CA LYS A 305 -25.08 -10.28 10.71
C LYS A 305 -25.32 -9.94 12.19
N GLU A 306 -24.59 -10.59 13.10
CA GLU A 306 -24.65 -10.31 14.54
C GLU A 306 -23.96 -8.99 14.93
N PHE A 307 -23.07 -8.48 14.07
CA PHE A 307 -22.20 -7.33 14.36
C PHE A 307 -22.60 -6.06 13.59
N VAL A 308 -23.34 -6.20 12.49
CA VAL A 308 -23.82 -5.05 11.70
C VAL A 308 -25.14 -4.54 12.30
N LYS A 309 -25.11 -3.39 12.98
CA LYS A 309 -26.34 -2.72 13.44
C LYS A 309 -27.23 -2.37 12.23
N PRO A 310 -28.55 -2.60 12.29
CA PRO A 310 -29.46 -2.13 11.26
C PRO A 310 -29.51 -0.59 11.30
N SER A 311 -28.87 0.08 10.34
CA SER A 311 -28.99 1.53 10.16
C SER A 311 -29.40 1.89 8.74
N THR A 312 -30.12 3.00 8.66
CA THR A 312 -30.88 3.52 7.52
C THR A 312 -29.99 3.92 6.34
N LYS A 313 -30.37 3.41 5.15
CA LYS A 313 -30.04 3.86 3.78
C LYS A 313 -28.71 4.59 3.55
N MET A 314 -27.84 3.94 2.76
CA MET A 314 -26.60 4.43 2.11
C MET A 314 -25.28 4.32 2.90
N GLN A 315 -24.87 3.13 3.36
CA GLN A 315 -23.46 2.87 3.73
C GLN A 315 -23.07 1.37 3.92
N HIS A 316 -23.68 0.43 3.18
CA HIS A 316 -23.51 -1.01 3.41
C HIS A 316 -22.07 -1.57 3.24
N GLY A 317 -21.22 -0.93 2.43
CA GLY A 317 -19.83 -1.36 2.21
C GLY A 317 -18.92 -1.07 3.41
N ASN A 318 -18.89 0.19 3.86
CA ASN A 318 -18.08 0.62 5.00
C ASN A 318 -18.47 -0.07 6.31
N SER A 319 -19.73 -0.44 6.50
CA SER A 319 -20.14 -1.14 7.73
C SER A 319 -19.55 -2.56 7.83
N THR A 320 -19.29 -3.22 6.70
CA THR A 320 -18.81 -4.61 6.69
C THR A 320 -17.37 -4.71 7.15
N LEU A 321 -16.44 -3.98 6.52
CA LEU A 321 -15.03 -4.00 6.92
C LEU A 321 -14.83 -3.39 8.32
N ARG A 322 -15.63 -2.38 8.69
CA ARG A 322 -15.63 -1.85 10.07
C ARG A 322 -16.02 -2.93 11.08
N ALA A 323 -17.06 -3.74 10.82
CA ALA A 323 -17.44 -4.83 11.71
C ALA A 323 -16.32 -5.86 11.91
N ILE A 324 -15.60 -6.23 10.83
CA ILE A 324 -14.45 -7.14 10.90
C ILE A 324 -13.31 -6.51 11.71
N SER A 325 -13.04 -5.22 11.49
CA SER A 325 -12.02 -4.49 12.24
C SER A 325 -12.35 -4.39 13.74
N SER A 326 -13.61 -4.16 14.08
CA SER A 326 -14.05 -4.16 15.48
C SER A 326 -13.90 -5.54 16.11
N ALA A 327 -14.25 -6.61 15.38
CA ALA A 327 -14.05 -7.98 15.85
C ALA A 327 -12.57 -8.30 16.08
N MET A 328 -11.68 -7.84 15.19
CA MET A 328 -10.23 -7.96 15.34
C MET A 328 -9.72 -7.29 16.62
N VAL A 329 -10.12 -6.05 16.87
CA VAL A 329 -9.71 -5.29 18.08
C VAL A 329 -10.28 -5.91 19.35
N LEU A 330 -11.52 -6.40 19.33
CA LEU A 330 -12.11 -7.09 20.48
C LEU A 330 -11.37 -8.40 20.81
N LEU A 331 -11.00 -9.17 19.78
CA LEU A 331 -10.25 -10.40 19.94
C LEU A 331 -8.85 -10.12 20.51
N GLN A 332 -8.17 -9.12 19.97
CA GLN A 332 -6.88 -8.63 20.48
C GLN A 332 -6.97 -8.28 21.97
N ARG A 333 -7.98 -7.48 22.37
CA ARG A 333 -8.19 -7.05 23.75
C ARG A 333 -8.42 -8.22 24.71
N TYR A 334 -9.29 -9.15 24.32
CA TYR A 334 -9.62 -10.33 25.11
C TYR A 334 -8.39 -11.22 25.35
N GLU A 335 -7.64 -11.51 24.28
CA GLU A 335 -6.46 -12.37 24.36
C GLU A 335 -5.33 -11.69 25.12
N PHE A 336 -5.11 -10.40 24.89
CA PHE A 336 -4.12 -9.64 25.64
C PHE A 336 -4.40 -9.64 27.14
N LYS A 337 -5.66 -9.40 27.53
CA LYS A 337 -6.10 -9.49 28.93
C LYS A 337 -5.79 -10.88 29.50
N THR A 338 -6.21 -11.93 28.80
CA THR A 338 -6.01 -13.32 29.23
C THR A 338 -4.53 -13.64 29.48
N ASN A 339 -3.63 -13.07 28.68
CA ASN A 339 -2.20 -13.33 28.78
C ASN A 339 -1.49 -12.48 29.83
N HIS A 340 -1.94 -11.25 30.09
CA HIS A 340 -1.13 -10.24 30.79
C HIS A 340 -1.81 -9.57 31.99
N GLU A 341 -3.10 -9.83 32.27
CA GLU A 341 -3.88 -9.16 33.32
C GLU A 341 -3.20 -9.20 34.70
N ASP A 342 -2.70 -10.37 35.12
CA ASP A 342 -2.03 -10.54 36.41
C ASP A 342 -0.82 -9.64 36.57
N TRP A 343 -0.01 -9.53 35.51
CA TRP A 343 1.18 -8.69 35.51
C TRP A 343 0.82 -7.20 35.53
N PHE A 344 -0.18 -6.78 34.77
CA PHE A 344 -0.65 -5.38 34.79
C PHE A 344 -1.20 -4.98 36.17
N ASN A 345 -1.97 -5.87 36.80
CA ASN A 345 -2.55 -5.63 38.12
C ASN A 345 -1.48 -5.56 39.23
N THR A 346 -0.45 -6.40 39.14
CA THR A 346 0.62 -6.48 40.13
C THR A 346 1.66 -5.38 39.96
N THR A 347 2.17 -5.20 38.73
CA THR A 347 3.32 -4.33 38.45
C THR A 347 2.91 -2.87 38.24
N LYS A 348 1.69 -2.62 37.76
CA LYS A 348 1.18 -1.28 37.39
C LYS A 348 2.20 -0.51 36.53
N PRO A 349 2.55 -1.04 35.35
CA PRO A 349 3.63 -0.51 34.53
C PRO A 349 3.36 0.94 34.11
N ARG A 350 4.43 1.70 33.88
CA ARG A 350 4.31 3.04 33.30
C ARG A 350 4.12 2.93 31.79
N ILE A 351 3.00 3.46 31.28
CA ILE A 351 2.59 3.34 29.87
C ILE A 351 2.50 4.73 29.24
N GLY A 352 2.89 4.86 27.97
CA GLY A 352 2.67 6.06 27.16
C GLY A 352 1.20 6.45 27.04
N ILE A 353 0.95 7.76 27.04
CA ILE A 353 -0.41 8.32 26.98
C ILE A 353 -1.16 7.86 25.73
N ASP A 354 -0.46 7.72 24.59
CA ASP A 354 -1.05 7.38 23.30
C ASP A 354 -1.72 6.01 23.27
N ILE A 355 -1.10 5.02 23.90
CA ILE A 355 -1.61 3.64 23.93
C ILE A 355 -2.35 3.32 25.23
N SER A 356 -2.27 4.20 26.24
CA SER A 356 -2.86 3.97 27.56
C SER A 356 -4.35 3.63 27.49
N SER A 357 -5.13 4.31 26.65
CA SER A 357 -6.56 4.05 26.46
C SER A 357 -6.83 2.66 25.86
N GLN A 358 -6.01 2.22 24.91
CA GLN A 358 -6.14 0.92 24.23
C GLN A 358 -5.77 -0.23 25.16
N VAL A 359 -4.66 -0.10 25.90
CA VAL A 359 -4.22 -1.10 26.89
C VAL A 359 -5.22 -1.18 28.05
N LEU A 360 -5.69 -0.05 28.58
CA LEU A 360 -6.72 -0.05 29.63
C LEU A 360 -8.04 -0.65 29.14
N ALA A 361 -8.44 -0.37 27.90
CA ALA A 361 -9.61 -1.01 27.30
C ALA A 361 -9.44 -2.52 27.11
N ALA A 362 -8.21 -3.00 26.89
CA ALA A 362 -7.90 -4.42 26.84
C ALA A 362 -8.01 -5.07 28.23
N VAL A 363 -7.29 -4.55 29.23
CA VAL A 363 -7.28 -5.10 30.60
C VAL A 363 -8.69 -5.07 31.23
N ASN A 364 -9.49 -4.05 30.94
CA ASN A 364 -10.86 -3.94 31.44
C ASN A 364 -11.92 -4.62 30.56
N SER A 365 -11.54 -5.38 29.53
CA SER A 365 -12.50 -6.00 28.61
C SER A 365 -13.36 -7.09 29.27
N THR A 366 -14.61 -7.25 28.82
CA THR A 366 -15.55 -8.30 29.25
C THR A 366 -15.53 -9.50 28.30
N GLN A 367 -15.94 -10.66 28.79
CA GLN A 367 -15.87 -11.94 28.05
C GLN A 367 -17.12 -12.23 27.20
N ASP A 368 -17.70 -11.21 26.57
CA ASP A 368 -18.94 -11.38 25.81
C ASP A 368 -18.66 -11.74 24.34
N ASN A 369 -19.41 -12.69 23.79
CA ASN A 369 -19.43 -13.03 22.36
C ASN A 369 -18.10 -13.53 21.73
N ILE A 370 -17.13 -13.96 22.53
CA ILE A 370 -15.81 -14.45 22.04
C ILE A 370 -15.95 -15.60 21.02
N LYS A 371 -16.88 -16.53 21.25
CA LYS A 371 -17.15 -17.64 20.30
C LYS A 371 -17.57 -17.13 18.93
N SER A 372 -18.37 -16.06 18.86
CA SER A 372 -18.77 -15.45 17.59
C SER A 372 -17.60 -14.76 16.89
N LEU A 373 -16.64 -14.18 17.63
CA LEU A 373 -15.43 -13.58 17.04
C LEU A 373 -14.56 -14.64 16.33
N TYR A 374 -14.29 -15.76 17.01
CA TYR A 374 -13.56 -16.88 16.39
C TYR A 374 -14.31 -17.50 15.22
N LYS A 375 -15.63 -17.62 15.30
CA LYS A 375 -16.47 -18.10 14.20
C LYS A 375 -16.33 -17.18 12.97
N MET A 376 -16.41 -15.86 13.16
CA MET A 376 -16.19 -14.89 12.09
C MET A 376 -14.82 -15.04 11.45
N ARG A 377 -13.76 -15.24 12.26
CA ARG A 377 -12.41 -15.48 11.78
C ARG A 377 -12.35 -16.67 10.81
N LEU A 378 -12.94 -17.80 11.21
CA LEU A 378 -12.96 -19.03 10.41
C LEU A 378 -13.79 -18.89 9.13
N GLU A 379 -14.97 -18.27 9.22
CA GLU A 379 -15.82 -17.99 8.06
C GLU A 379 -15.12 -17.05 7.06
N LEU A 380 -14.47 -15.99 7.53
CA LEU A 380 -13.73 -15.06 6.69
C LEU A 380 -12.54 -15.74 6.00
N ARG A 381 -11.79 -16.57 6.73
CA ARG A 381 -10.71 -17.40 6.15
C ARG A 381 -11.25 -18.29 5.03
N SER A 382 -12.35 -19.00 5.28
CA SER A 382 -12.99 -19.87 4.29
C SER A 382 -13.44 -19.09 3.06
N ALA A 383 -14.09 -17.93 3.26
CA ALA A 383 -14.57 -17.07 2.18
C ALA A 383 -13.42 -16.56 1.28
N LEU A 384 -12.31 -16.10 1.87
CA LEU A 384 -11.16 -15.63 1.11
C LEU A 384 -10.39 -16.77 0.43
N ASN A 385 -10.21 -17.92 1.09
CA ASN A 385 -9.62 -19.09 0.46
C ASN A 385 -10.44 -19.56 -0.77
N LYS A 386 -11.77 -19.51 -0.68
CA LYS A 386 -12.65 -19.82 -1.82
C LYS A 386 -12.55 -18.80 -2.97
N LEU A 387 -12.37 -17.51 -2.65
CA LEU A 387 -12.23 -16.43 -3.62
C LEU A 387 -10.89 -16.49 -4.36
N LEU A 388 -9.82 -16.60 -3.58
CA LEU A 388 -8.45 -16.51 -4.04
C LEU A 388 -7.96 -17.84 -4.60
N LYS A 389 -8.41 -18.97 -4.03
CA LYS A 389 -7.95 -20.30 -4.41
C LYS A 389 -6.42 -20.33 -4.42
N ASP A 390 -5.86 -21.03 -5.40
CA ASP A 390 -4.44 -21.26 -5.56
C ASP A 390 -3.69 -20.20 -6.36
N ASP A 391 -4.40 -19.33 -7.09
CA ASP A 391 -3.87 -18.44 -8.13
C ASP A 391 -4.26 -16.96 -7.95
N GLY A 392 -5.16 -16.67 -7.02
CA GLY A 392 -5.77 -15.36 -6.82
C GLY A 392 -4.99 -14.50 -5.85
N ILE A 393 -4.89 -13.21 -6.20
CA ILE A 393 -4.25 -12.18 -5.40
C ILE A 393 -5.23 -11.02 -5.27
N LEU A 394 -5.72 -10.76 -4.06
CA LEU A 394 -6.52 -9.58 -3.77
C LEU A 394 -5.60 -8.36 -3.62
N VAL A 395 -5.97 -7.27 -4.25
CA VAL A 395 -5.23 -6.01 -4.23
C VAL A 395 -6.06 -4.96 -3.50
N ILE A 396 -5.46 -4.35 -2.48
CA ILE A 396 -6.02 -3.24 -1.70
C ILE A 396 -4.94 -2.17 -1.50
N PRO A 397 -5.30 -0.91 -1.17
CA PRO A 397 -4.32 0.01 -0.57
C PRO A 397 -3.77 -0.58 0.73
N THR A 398 -2.50 -0.36 1.05
CA THR A 398 -1.99 -0.78 2.37
C THR A 398 -2.53 0.11 3.49
N VAL A 399 -2.56 1.42 3.22
CA VAL A 399 -3.04 2.48 4.11
C VAL A 399 -3.84 3.48 3.27
N THR A 400 -4.79 4.18 3.87
CA THR A 400 -5.62 5.19 3.18
C THR A 400 -5.07 6.61 3.31
N GLU A 401 -4.24 6.87 4.31
CA GLU A 401 -3.76 8.21 4.67
C GLU A 401 -2.23 8.29 4.79
N PHE A 402 -1.70 9.50 4.65
CA PHE A 402 -0.28 9.79 4.79
C PHE A 402 0.17 9.79 6.25
N PRO A 403 1.48 9.54 6.52
CA PRO A 403 2.02 9.53 7.87
C PRO A 403 1.81 10.86 8.61
N PHE A 404 1.53 10.79 9.91
CA PHE A 404 1.30 11.96 10.78
C PHE A 404 2.60 12.64 11.19
N LYS A 405 2.51 13.91 11.62
CA LYS A 405 3.66 14.61 12.19
C LYS A 405 4.12 13.95 13.49
N ARG A 406 5.40 13.59 13.54
CA ARG A 406 6.11 13.11 14.73
C ARG A 406 6.10 14.19 15.81
N ASP A 407 6.00 13.79 17.07
CA ASP A 407 6.01 14.68 18.25
C ASP A 407 4.88 15.73 18.28
N SER A 408 3.82 15.58 17.48
CA SER A 408 2.72 16.55 17.42
C SER A 408 1.61 16.24 18.42
N ARG A 409 0.95 17.27 18.97
CA ARG A 409 -0.23 17.09 19.84
C ARG A 409 -1.46 16.57 19.08
N LYS A 410 -1.49 16.70 17.74
CA LYS A 410 -2.59 16.20 16.90
C LYS A 410 -2.33 14.72 16.63
N LYS A 411 -3.13 13.86 17.26
CA LYS A 411 -3.03 12.40 17.15
C LYS A 411 -3.89 11.86 16.01
N MET A 412 -3.70 10.59 15.69
CA MET A 412 -4.62 9.78 14.89
C MET A 412 -6.07 10.01 15.38
N THR A 413 -6.98 10.38 14.48
CA THR A 413 -8.40 10.46 14.85
C THR A 413 -9.03 9.08 14.78
N PRO A 414 -10.08 8.79 15.58
CA PRO A 414 -10.77 7.50 15.53
C PRO A 414 -11.22 7.10 14.12
N ASP A 415 -11.69 8.07 13.32
CA ASP A 415 -12.09 7.81 11.94
C ASP A 415 -10.94 7.30 11.06
N ILE A 416 -9.71 7.81 11.25
CA ILE A 416 -8.56 7.38 10.45
C ILE A 416 -8.10 5.99 10.90
N GLU A 417 -8.08 5.75 12.21
CA GLU A 417 -7.79 4.45 12.81
C GLU A 417 -8.79 3.38 12.32
N ASP A 418 -10.08 3.71 12.26
CA ASP A 418 -11.12 2.83 11.74
C ASP A 418 -10.93 2.49 10.26
N HIS A 419 -10.60 3.46 9.42
CA HIS A 419 -10.32 3.20 8.00
C HIS A 419 -9.06 2.35 7.80
N LEU A 420 -8.02 2.60 8.61
CA LEU A 420 -6.78 1.83 8.59
C LEU A 420 -7.05 0.37 9.00
N HIS A 421 -7.71 0.15 10.13
CA HIS A 421 -8.05 -1.18 10.60
C HIS A 421 -9.05 -1.90 9.68
N ALA A 422 -9.95 -1.19 8.99
CA ALA A 422 -10.84 -1.80 8.00
C ALA A 422 -10.05 -2.55 6.92
N LEU A 423 -9.01 -1.94 6.34
CA LEU A 423 -8.16 -2.58 5.34
C LEU A 423 -7.30 -3.71 5.94
N LEU A 424 -6.67 -3.44 7.08
CA LEU A 424 -5.75 -4.38 7.71
C LEU A 424 -6.45 -5.61 8.30
N SER A 425 -7.71 -5.48 8.67
CA SER A 425 -8.51 -6.57 9.23
C SER A 425 -8.78 -7.70 8.24
N ILE A 426 -8.74 -7.45 6.92
CA ILE A 426 -8.98 -8.47 5.89
C ILE A 426 -7.99 -9.63 6.05
N ALA A 427 -6.67 -9.34 6.06
CA ALA A 427 -5.65 -10.36 6.27
C ALA A 427 -5.44 -10.72 7.76
N GLY A 428 -5.65 -9.77 8.67
CA GLY A 428 -5.54 -10.00 10.12
C GLY A 428 -6.53 -11.07 10.60
N MET A 429 -7.82 -10.90 10.26
CA MET A 429 -8.89 -11.81 10.65
C MET A 429 -8.97 -13.07 9.77
N SER A 430 -8.70 -13.01 8.46
CA SER A 430 -8.68 -14.26 7.68
C SER A 430 -7.44 -15.11 7.99
N GLY A 431 -6.37 -14.50 8.48
CA GLY A 431 -5.06 -15.12 8.59
C GLY A 431 -4.37 -15.34 7.25
N CYS A 432 -4.87 -14.78 6.14
CA CYS A 432 -4.18 -14.80 4.84
C CYS A 432 -2.79 -14.16 4.91
N CYS A 433 -1.89 -14.53 4.00
CA CYS A 433 -0.62 -13.85 3.82
C CYS A 433 -0.81 -12.53 3.06
N GLN A 434 -0.01 -11.53 3.41
CA GLN A 434 -0.07 -10.19 2.81
C GLN A 434 1.33 -9.62 2.66
N ILE A 435 1.60 -9.00 1.51
CA ILE A 435 2.82 -8.25 1.24
C ILE A 435 2.48 -6.79 0.95
N THR A 436 3.19 -5.88 1.59
CA THR A 436 3.18 -4.44 1.29
C THR A 436 4.24 -4.17 0.25
N VAL A 437 3.83 -3.61 -0.89
CA VAL A 437 4.70 -3.32 -2.04
C VAL A 437 4.79 -1.80 -2.24
N PRO A 438 5.97 -1.19 -2.11
CA PRO A 438 6.16 0.24 -2.35
C PRO A 438 6.01 0.58 -3.85
N LEU A 439 5.31 1.67 -4.16
CA LEU A 439 5.02 2.16 -5.51
C LEU A 439 5.63 3.54 -5.81
N GLY A 440 6.66 3.94 -5.05
CA GLY A 440 7.26 5.27 -5.16
C GLY A 440 6.54 6.30 -4.31
N LYS A 441 6.42 7.54 -4.80
CA LYS A 441 6.00 8.71 -3.99
C LYS A 441 4.90 9.55 -4.64
N HIS A 442 4.05 10.14 -3.82
CA HIS A 442 3.08 11.18 -4.20
C HIS A 442 3.10 12.28 -3.15
N GLU A 443 3.26 13.54 -3.59
CA GLU A 443 3.46 14.69 -2.71
C GLU A 443 4.59 14.48 -1.66
N SER A 444 5.64 13.77 -2.06
CA SER A 444 6.78 13.35 -1.20
C SER A 444 6.50 12.22 -0.21
N TYR A 445 5.26 11.75 -0.10
CA TYR A 445 4.91 10.61 0.76
C TYR A 445 5.05 9.28 0.01
N PRO A 446 5.63 8.24 0.64
CA PRO A 446 5.60 6.89 0.12
C PRO A 446 4.17 6.41 -0.15
N ILE A 447 4.01 5.70 -1.26
CA ILE A 447 2.77 5.01 -1.61
C ILE A 447 3.06 3.52 -1.58
N SER A 448 2.11 2.73 -1.09
CA SER A 448 2.19 1.28 -1.22
C SER A 448 0.81 0.66 -1.49
N ILE A 449 0.84 -0.49 -2.14
CA ILE A 449 -0.34 -1.36 -2.26
C ILE A 449 -0.05 -2.69 -1.59
N SER A 450 -1.11 -3.34 -1.14
CA SER A 450 -1.03 -4.67 -0.55
C SER A 450 -1.55 -5.73 -1.49
N TYR A 451 -0.80 -6.82 -1.57
CA TYR A 451 -1.24 -8.05 -2.22
C TYR A 451 -1.54 -9.09 -1.14
N ILE A 452 -2.73 -9.68 -1.19
CA ILE A 452 -3.20 -10.70 -0.25
C ILE A 452 -3.47 -11.98 -1.04
N ALA A 453 -2.83 -13.07 -0.66
CA ALA A 453 -3.10 -14.41 -1.21
C ALA A 453 -3.75 -15.29 -0.16
N ALA A 454 -4.34 -16.42 -0.58
CA ALA A 454 -5.00 -17.36 0.33
C ALA A 454 -4.10 -17.80 1.49
N HIS A 455 -4.71 -18.21 2.60
CA HIS A 455 -3.96 -18.80 3.72
C HIS A 455 -3.17 -20.03 3.23
N GLY A 456 -1.86 -20.03 3.51
CA GLY A 456 -0.90 -21.06 3.06
C GLY A 456 -0.28 -20.79 1.67
N ALA A 457 -0.69 -19.73 0.97
CA ALA A 457 -0.14 -19.36 -0.35
C ALA A 457 1.08 -18.41 -0.27
N ASP A 458 1.78 -18.39 0.86
CA ASP A 458 2.88 -17.48 1.17
C ASP A 458 4.00 -17.48 0.13
N LYS A 459 4.47 -18.69 -0.22
CA LYS A 459 5.51 -18.87 -1.25
C LYS A 459 5.05 -18.35 -2.60
N PHE A 460 3.82 -18.65 -2.99
CA PHE A 460 3.22 -18.15 -4.24
C PHE A 460 3.18 -16.61 -4.29
N LEU A 461 2.87 -15.97 -3.16
CA LEU A 461 2.83 -14.52 -3.07
C LEU A 461 4.22 -13.90 -3.19
N LEU A 462 5.21 -14.46 -2.50
CA LEU A 462 6.62 -14.04 -2.61
C LEU A 462 7.18 -14.24 -4.02
N ASP A 463 6.97 -15.43 -4.60
CA ASP A 463 7.37 -15.75 -5.98
C ASP A 463 6.75 -14.76 -6.97
N THR A 464 5.48 -14.40 -6.78
CA THR A 464 4.78 -13.46 -7.66
C THR A 464 5.36 -12.05 -7.59
N VAL A 465 5.69 -11.55 -6.40
CA VAL A 465 6.28 -10.22 -6.25
C VAL A 465 7.68 -10.17 -6.84
N LEU A 466 8.49 -11.21 -6.61
CA LEU A 466 9.82 -11.29 -7.20
C LEU A 466 9.77 -11.30 -8.74
N ASP A 467 8.86 -12.11 -9.32
CA ASP A 467 8.68 -12.25 -10.77
C ASP A 467 8.24 -10.93 -11.45
N MET A 468 7.29 -10.20 -10.83
CA MET A 468 6.75 -8.97 -11.44
C MET A 468 7.54 -7.70 -11.14
N TYR A 469 8.53 -7.75 -10.24
CA TYR A 469 9.12 -6.54 -9.66
C TYR A 469 9.76 -5.61 -10.71
N SER A 470 10.47 -6.17 -11.69
CA SER A 470 11.13 -5.39 -12.76
C SER A 470 10.11 -4.62 -13.60
N SER A 471 9.05 -5.31 -14.07
CA SER A 471 7.94 -4.70 -14.81
C SER A 471 7.23 -3.63 -13.98
N LEU A 472 7.02 -3.89 -12.68
CA LEU A 472 6.41 -2.92 -11.78
C LEU A 472 7.26 -1.66 -11.62
N GLN A 473 8.58 -1.79 -11.42
CA GLN A 473 9.51 -0.66 -11.30
C GLN A 473 9.57 0.19 -12.57
N GLU A 474 9.53 -0.45 -13.74
CA GLU A 474 9.45 0.25 -15.02
C GLU A 474 8.19 1.12 -15.09
N GLN A 475 7.02 0.56 -14.75
CA GLN A 475 5.76 1.31 -14.77
C GLN A 475 5.70 2.41 -13.70
N ILE A 476 6.30 2.21 -12.52
CA ILE A 476 6.42 3.26 -11.49
C ILE A 476 7.27 4.43 -12.02
N THR A 477 8.37 4.12 -12.70
CA THR A 477 9.26 5.14 -13.28
C THR A 477 8.53 5.94 -14.37
N ILE A 478 7.80 5.26 -15.25
CA ILE A 478 6.97 5.90 -16.28
C ILE A 478 5.90 6.80 -15.63
N ALA A 479 5.18 6.29 -14.64
CA ALA A 479 4.13 7.03 -13.94
C ALA A 479 4.66 8.26 -13.18
N SER A 480 5.90 8.19 -12.68
CA SER A 480 6.55 9.29 -11.97
C SER A 480 7.05 10.40 -12.92
N ASN A 481 7.38 10.05 -14.17
CA ASN A 481 7.87 10.98 -15.19
C ASN A 481 6.76 11.66 -15.99
N LEU A 482 5.52 11.16 -15.91
CA LEU A 482 4.36 11.85 -16.46
C LEU A 482 4.16 13.17 -15.69
N VAL A 483 4.19 14.30 -16.41
CA VAL A 483 3.80 15.62 -15.89
C VAL A 483 2.43 15.45 -15.21
N PRO A 484 2.18 16.07 -14.04
CA PRO A 484 0.84 16.08 -13.46
C PRO A 484 -0.09 16.70 -14.48
N THR A 485 -0.78 15.86 -15.26
CA THR A 485 -1.98 16.30 -15.95
C THR A 485 -2.92 16.75 -14.83
N PRO A 486 -3.59 17.91 -14.95
CA PRO A 486 -4.68 18.25 -14.05
C PRO A 486 -5.54 17.01 -13.89
N ASP A 487 -5.93 16.69 -12.66
CA ASP A 487 -6.48 15.40 -12.25
C ASP A 487 -7.85 15.13 -12.91
N THR A 488 -7.88 14.93 -14.23
CA THR A 488 -9.10 14.80 -15.03
C THR A 488 -9.81 13.48 -14.73
N ASN A 489 -9.17 12.52 -14.06
CA ASN A 489 -9.75 11.19 -13.82
C ASN A 489 -10.58 11.10 -12.52
N GLY A 490 -10.26 11.88 -11.48
CA GLY A 490 -11.13 12.01 -10.30
C GLY A 490 -12.42 12.74 -10.67
N ASP A 491 -12.28 13.80 -11.47
CA ASP A 491 -13.40 14.54 -12.03
C ASP A 491 -14.16 13.75 -13.10
N MET A 492 -13.51 12.84 -13.85
CA MET A 492 -14.18 11.97 -14.81
C MET A 492 -15.11 10.96 -14.11
N ASP A 493 -14.65 10.24 -13.09
CA ASP A 493 -15.51 9.30 -12.35
C ASP A 493 -16.64 10.02 -11.59
N ALA A 494 -16.36 11.20 -11.02
CA ALA A 494 -17.37 12.04 -10.40
C ALA A 494 -18.37 12.60 -11.43
N SER A 495 -17.91 13.03 -12.60
CA SER A 495 -18.77 13.52 -13.69
C SER A 495 -19.66 12.42 -14.25
N GLU A 496 -19.17 11.19 -14.36
CA GLU A 496 -19.97 10.02 -14.75
C GLU A 496 -21.03 9.68 -13.71
N LEU A 497 -20.73 9.80 -12.41
CA LEU A 497 -21.73 9.64 -11.34
C LEU A 497 -22.83 10.72 -11.43
N TRP A 498 -22.45 11.98 -11.66
CA TRP A 498 -23.42 13.07 -11.84
C TRP A 498 -24.25 12.88 -13.10
N LYS A 499 -23.67 12.38 -14.19
CA LYS A 499 -24.39 11.99 -15.41
C LYS A 499 -25.41 10.89 -15.12
N GLU A 500 -25.07 9.85 -14.37
CA GLU A 500 -26.03 8.78 -14.02
C GLU A 500 -27.15 9.28 -13.09
N LYS A 501 -26.85 10.17 -12.13
CA LYS A 501 -27.90 10.86 -11.34
C LYS A 501 -28.81 11.71 -12.23
N GLY A 502 -28.25 12.42 -13.21
CA GLY A 502 -28.99 13.16 -14.22
C GLY A 502 -29.91 12.25 -15.04
N ASN A 503 -29.41 11.10 -15.48
CA ASN A 503 -30.18 10.09 -16.22
C ASN A 503 -31.35 9.55 -15.39
N ALA A 504 -31.12 9.24 -14.11
CA ALA A 504 -32.16 8.79 -13.19
C ALA A 504 -33.22 9.86 -12.96
N ALA A 505 -32.81 11.13 -12.75
CA ALA A 505 -33.73 12.25 -12.59
C ALA A 505 -34.56 12.50 -13.87
N TYR A 506 -33.94 12.40 -15.05
CA TYR A 506 -34.62 12.53 -16.34
C TYR A 506 -35.66 11.42 -16.54
N LYS A 507 -35.31 10.15 -16.26
CA LYS A 507 -36.26 9.03 -16.29
C LYS A 507 -37.40 9.21 -15.29
N GLY A 508 -37.10 9.78 -14.12
CA GLY A 508 -38.08 10.11 -13.09
C GLY A 508 -38.87 11.41 -13.35
N THR A 509 -38.80 12.00 -14.55
CA THR A 509 -39.49 13.24 -14.95
C THR A 509 -39.14 14.49 -14.13
N GLN A 510 -38.03 14.45 -13.38
CA GLN A 510 -37.53 15.56 -12.56
C GLN A 510 -36.57 16.42 -13.38
N TRP A 511 -37.09 17.14 -14.39
CA TRP A 511 -36.29 17.83 -15.42
C TRP A 511 -35.34 18.89 -14.85
N ASN A 512 -35.79 19.70 -13.89
CA ASN A 512 -34.94 20.72 -13.23
C ASN A 512 -33.77 20.09 -12.46
N LYS A 513 -33.98 18.94 -11.80
CA LYS A 513 -32.90 18.21 -11.13
C LYS A 513 -31.95 17.55 -12.13
N ALA A 514 -32.47 17.02 -13.24
CA ALA A 514 -31.64 16.50 -14.31
C ALA A 514 -30.70 17.58 -14.88
N VAL A 515 -31.20 18.79 -15.12
CA VAL A 515 -30.39 19.95 -15.54
C VAL A 515 -29.29 20.25 -14.52
N SER A 516 -29.63 20.31 -13.23
CA SER A 516 -28.65 20.55 -12.16
C SER A 516 -27.54 19.49 -12.15
N PHE A 517 -27.90 18.21 -12.17
CA PHE A 517 -26.91 17.12 -12.14
C PHE A 517 -26.02 17.08 -13.39
N TYR A 518 -26.58 17.29 -14.60
CA TYR A 518 -25.73 17.39 -15.79
C TYR A 518 -24.84 18.64 -15.77
N SER A 519 -25.27 19.73 -15.14
CA SER A 519 -24.43 20.92 -14.97
C SER A 519 -23.25 20.66 -14.04
N GLU A 520 -23.44 19.89 -12.96
CA GLU A 520 -22.33 19.44 -12.12
C GLU A 520 -21.39 18.49 -12.87
N ALA A 521 -21.91 17.59 -13.72
CA ALA A 521 -21.08 16.75 -14.59
C ALA A 521 -20.21 17.59 -15.54
N ILE A 522 -20.78 18.65 -16.14
CA ILE A 522 -20.06 19.56 -17.04
C ILE A 522 -19.00 20.39 -16.32
N LYS A 523 -19.25 20.84 -15.08
CA LYS A 523 -18.25 21.57 -14.27
C LYS A 523 -16.99 20.74 -14.04
N LEU A 524 -17.18 19.43 -13.84
CA LEU A 524 -16.09 18.49 -13.58
C LEU A 524 -15.40 18.04 -14.88
N ASN A 525 -16.17 17.80 -15.95
CA ASN A 525 -15.61 17.45 -17.24
C ASN A 525 -16.42 18.10 -18.39
N ASN A 526 -15.88 19.20 -18.90
CA ASN A 526 -16.49 19.99 -19.98
C ASN A 526 -16.15 19.48 -21.40
N ALA A 527 -15.36 18.41 -21.52
CA ALA A 527 -14.92 17.86 -22.81
C ALA A 527 -15.86 16.76 -23.33
N ASN A 528 -16.85 16.31 -22.55
CA ASN A 528 -17.74 15.22 -22.94
C ASN A 528 -19.05 15.73 -23.59
N ALA A 529 -19.18 15.51 -24.91
CA ALA A 529 -20.35 15.89 -25.70
C ALA A 529 -21.68 15.32 -25.16
N ILE A 530 -21.64 14.17 -24.49
CA ILE A 530 -22.84 13.48 -23.99
C ILE A 530 -23.54 14.30 -22.90
N TYR A 531 -22.79 15.00 -22.04
CA TYR A 531 -23.37 15.74 -20.92
C TYR A 531 -24.19 16.93 -21.41
N TYR A 532 -23.64 17.70 -22.34
CA TYR A 532 -24.35 18.79 -23.02
C TYR A 532 -25.56 18.26 -23.78
N CYS A 533 -25.40 17.17 -24.54
CA CYS A 533 -26.50 16.58 -25.29
C CYS A 533 -27.65 16.14 -24.35
N ASN A 534 -27.34 15.50 -23.21
CA ASN A 534 -28.34 15.06 -22.24
C ASN A 534 -29.00 16.22 -21.48
N ARG A 535 -28.25 17.27 -21.14
CA ARG A 535 -28.81 18.49 -20.55
C ARG A 535 -29.72 19.23 -21.52
N ALA A 536 -29.38 19.29 -22.81
CA ALA A 536 -30.26 19.80 -23.85
C ALA A 536 -31.59 19.05 -23.94
N ALA A 537 -31.57 17.72 -23.77
CA ALA A 537 -32.82 16.94 -23.72
C ALA A 537 -33.72 17.37 -22.54
N ALA A 538 -33.13 17.64 -21.37
CA ALA A 538 -33.88 18.15 -20.22
C ALA A 538 -34.41 19.56 -20.46
N TYR A 539 -33.63 20.45 -21.09
CA TYR A 539 -34.09 21.78 -21.49
C TYR A 539 -35.24 21.76 -22.50
N LEU A 540 -35.23 20.83 -23.48
CA LEU A 540 -36.36 20.65 -24.38
C LEU A 540 -37.65 20.26 -23.64
N LYS A 541 -37.56 19.42 -22.60
CA LYS A 541 -38.71 19.08 -21.74
C LYS A 541 -39.21 20.24 -20.89
N LEU A 542 -38.33 21.20 -20.59
CA LEU A 542 -38.64 22.44 -19.86
C LEU A 542 -39.03 23.60 -20.78
N ALA A 543 -39.14 23.38 -22.09
CA ALA A 543 -39.35 24.44 -23.09
C ALA A 543 -38.30 25.57 -23.09
N CYS A 544 -37.10 25.29 -22.57
CA CYS A 544 -35.95 26.20 -22.55
C CYS A 544 -35.15 26.07 -23.86
N PHE A 545 -35.75 26.50 -24.97
CA PHE A 545 -35.25 26.18 -26.32
C PHE A 545 -33.90 26.86 -26.65
N GLN A 546 -33.67 28.08 -26.19
CA GLN A 546 -32.39 28.79 -26.39
C GLN A 546 -31.23 28.06 -25.70
N GLN A 547 -31.43 27.59 -24.47
CA GLN A 547 -30.44 26.82 -23.72
C GLN A 547 -30.21 25.45 -24.36
N ALA A 548 -31.26 24.80 -24.86
CA ALA A 548 -31.15 23.53 -25.58
C ALA A 548 -30.33 23.68 -26.88
N GLU A 549 -30.54 24.75 -27.65
CA GLU A 549 -29.76 25.03 -28.86
C GLU A 549 -28.27 25.26 -28.55
N ALA A 550 -27.97 26.05 -27.50
CA ALA A 550 -26.61 26.33 -27.08
C ALA A 550 -25.87 25.05 -26.65
N ASP A 551 -26.49 24.21 -25.82
CA ASP A 551 -25.91 22.94 -25.38
C ASP A 551 -25.72 21.96 -26.54
N CYS A 552 -26.65 21.88 -27.49
CA CYS A 552 -26.46 21.02 -28.66
C CYS A 552 -25.33 21.53 -29.57
N SER A 553 -25.18 22.85 -29.71
CA SER A 553 -24.08 23.44 -30.47
C SER A 553 -22.73 23.14 -29.83
N GLN A 554 -22.64 23.22 -28.50
CA GLN A 554 -21.45 22.81 -27.77
C GLN A 554 -21.17 21.30 -27.91
N ALA A 555 -22.20 20.46 -27.83
CA ALA A 555 -22.05 19.02 -28.05
C ALA A 555 -21.51 18.70 -29.45
N LEU A 556 -21.93 19.43 -30.49
CA LEU A 556 -21.47 19.26 -31.87
C LEU A 556 -20.08 19.84 -32.13
N LEU A 557 -19.64 20.85 -31.35
CA LEU A 557 -18.25 21.29 -31.35
C LEU A 557 -17.31 20.18 -30.83
N LEU A 558 -17.76 19.42 -29.83
CA LEU A 558 -17.00 18.32 -29.21
C LEU A 558 -17.09 17.02 -30.02
N ASP A 559 -18.27 16.68 -30.55
CA ASP A 559 -18.50 15.49 -31.38
C ASP A 559 -19.42 15.83 -32.57
N LYS A 560 -18.78 16.06 -33.73
CA LYS A 560 -19.45 16.37 -35.00
C LYS A 560 -20.31 15.21 -35.56
N LYS A 561 -20.18 13.99 -35.04
CA LYS A 561 -20.95 12.81 -35.49
C LYS A 561 -22.15 12.52 -34.58
N ASN A 562 -22.43 13.38 -33.60
CA ASN A 562 -23.52 13.15 -32.64
C ASN A 562 -24.90 13.43 -33.25
N VAL A 563 -25.54 12.38 -33.77
CA VAL A 563 -26.88 12.45 -34.40
C VAL A 563 -27.93 12.99 -33.43
N LYS A 564 -27.89 12.60 -32.15
CA LYS A 564 -28.84 13.07 -31.14
C LYS A 564 -28.73 14.57 -30.90
N ALA A 565 -27.52 15.14 -30.98
CA ALA A 565 -27.33 16.58 -30.84
C ALA A 565 -27.91 17.34 -32.04
N TYR A 566 -27.74 16.84 -33.27
CA TYR A 566 -28.40 17.41 -34.45
C TYR A 566 -29.93 17.36 -34.34
N LEU A 567 -30.50 16.21 -33.98
CA LEU A 567 -31.96 16.07 -33.79
C LEU A 567 -32.48 17.05 -32.74
N ARG A 568 -31.83 17.11 -31.57
CA ARG A 568 -32.25 17.98 -30.46
C ARG A 568 -32.10 19.46 -30.79
N ARG A 569 -31.03 19.86 -31.51
CA ARG A 569 -30.83 21.23 -31.97
C ARG A 569 -31.86 21.63 -33.01
N GLY A 570 -32.15 20.75 -33.97
CA GLY A 570 -33.20 20.93 -34.97
C GLY A 570 -34.57 21.13 -34.31
N THR A 571 -34.91 20.31 -33.30
CA THR A 571 -36.13 20.50 -32.50
C THR A 571 -36.14 21.82 -31.75
N ALA A 572 -35.03 22.21 -31.11
CA ALA A 572 -34.94 23.49 -30.40
C ALA A 572 -35.16 24.68 -31.36
N ARG A 573 -34.49 24.66 -32.52
CA ARG A 573 -34.60 25.70 -33.56
C ARG A 573 -35.97 25.78 -34.18
N GLU A 574 -36.63 24.63 -34.41
CA GLU A 574 -38.01 24.59 -34.86
C GLU A 574 -38.94 25.28 -33.85
N MET A 575 -38.77 25.03 -32.54
CA MET A 575 -39.53 25.71 -31.49
C MET A 575 -39.19 27.19 -31.34
N LEU A 576 -38.01 27.61 -31.79
CA LEU A 576 -37.59 29.02 -31.88
C LEU A 576 -37.95 29.67 -33.23
N LEU A 577 -38.72 28.99 -34.08
CA LEU A 577 -39.15 29.47 -35.42
C LEU A 577 -37.98 29.68 -36.41
N CYS A 578 -36.80 29.13 -36.12
CA CYS A 578 -35.62 29.14 -36.99
C CYS A 578 -35.66 27.96 -37.96
N TYR A 579 -36.65 27.97 -38.87
CA TYR A 579 -37.00 26.79 -39.66
C TYR A 579 -35.93 26.38 -40.70
N LYS A 580 -35.16 27.34 -41.23
CA LYS A 580 -34.10 27.05 -42.20
C LYS A 580 -32.96 26.27 -41.54
N GLU A 581 -32.52 26.75 -40.38
CA GLU A 581 -31.45 26.18 -39.58
C GLU A 581 -31.86 24.83 -38.97
N ALA A 582 -33.13 24.70 -38.56
CA ALA A 582 -33.69 23.43 -38.12
C ALA A 582 -33.68 22.38 -39.25
N LEU A 583 -34.08 22.77 -40.47
CA LEU A 583 -34.07 21.89 -41.64
C LEU A 583 -32.66 21.40 -41.97
N GLU A 584 -31.65 22.26 -41.86
CA GLU A 584 -30.24 21.90 -42.05
C GLU A 584 -29.77 20.85 -41.04
N ASP A 585 -30.13 21.00 -39.76
CA ASP A 585 -29.77 20.03 -38.71
C ASP A 585 -30.42 18.67 -38.95
N PHE A 586 -31.70 18.62 -39.35
CA PHE A 586 -32.36 17.36 -39.68
C PHE A 586 -31.78 16.70 -40.94
N LYS A 587 -31.41 17.48 -41.97
CA LYS A 587 -30.70 16.94 -43.14
C LYS A 587 -29.34 16.36 -42.77
N HIS A 588 -28.57 17.03 -41.91
CA HIS A 588 -27.30 16.49 -41.43
C HIS A 588 -27.50 15.21 -40.61
N ALA A 589 -28.53 15.14 -39.77
CA ALA A 589 -28.89 13.91 -39.07
C ALA A 589 -29.20 12.76 -40.04
N LEU A 590 -29.87 13.03 -41.17
CA LEU A 590 -30.15 12.03 -42.22
C LEU A 590 -28.91 11.63 -43.03
N VAL A 591 -27.92 12.51 -43.18
CA VAL A 591 -26.63 12.14 -43.77
C VAL A 591 -25.91 11.11 -42.88
N LEU A 592 -25.99 11.27 -41.56
CA LEU A 592 -25.36 10.36 -40.60
C LEU A 592 -26.19 9.08 -40.37
N GLU A 593 -27.52 9.19 -40.29
CA GLU A 593 -28.47 8.09 -40.12
C GLU A 593 -29.64 8.22 -41.12
N PRO A 594 -29.49 7.68 -42.35
CA PRO A 594 -30.49 7.84 -43.42
C PRO A 594 -31.88 7.26 -43.13
N GLN A 595 -31.99 6.33 -42.18
CA GLN A 595 -33.24 5.67 -41.80
C GLN A 595 -33.86 6.24 -40.52
N ASN A 596 -33.35 7.37 -40.01
CA ASN A 596 -33.86 7.97 -38.78
C ASN A 596 -35.27 8.57 -38.98
N LYS A 597 -36.30 7.90 -38.47
CA LYS A 597 -37.71 8.29 -38.65
C LYS A 597 -38.01 9.70 -38.16
N ASP A 598 -37.47 10.07 -37.00
CA ASP A 598 -37.72 11.39 -36.40
C ASP A 598 -37.18 12.52 -37.30
N ALA A 599 -36.00 12.33 -37.90
CA ALA A 599 -35.42 13.29 -38.83
C ALA A 599 -36.21 13.37 -40.15
N VAL A 600 -36.65 12.23 -40.71
CA VAL A 600 -37.47 12.20 -41.94
C VAL A 600 -38.78 12.95 -41.74
N ASP A 601 -39.47 12.67 -40.63
CA ASP A 601 -40.77 13.30 -40.34
C ASP A 601 -40.60 14.80 -40.05
N ALA A 602 -39.55 15.19 -39.34
CA ALA A 602 -39.23 16.59 -39.09
C ALA A 602 -38.85 17.35 -40.37
N GLU A 603 -38.02 16.76 -41.25
CA GLU A 603 -37.65 17.38 -42.53
C GLU A 603 -38.89 17.58 -43.42
N LYS A 604 -39.75 16.55 -43.53
CA LYS A 604 -40.99 16.62 -44.31
C LYS A 604 -41.96 17.67 -43.76
N ARG A 605 -42.07 17.77 -42.44
CA ARG A 605 -42.91 18.77 -41.77
C ARG A 605 -42.41 20.19 -42.02
N LEU A 606 -41.11 20.43 -41.84
CA LEU A 606 -40.51 21.75 -42.06
C LEU A 606 -40.57 22.18 -43.53
N ARG A 607 -40.35 21.26 -44.48
CA ARG A 607 -40.52 21.58 -45.91
C ARG A 607 -41.93 22.03 -46.26
N LYS A 608 -42.97 21.50 -45.60
CA LYS A 608 -44.36 21.94 -45.78
C LYS A 608 -44.65 23.28 -45.11
N LEU A 609 -43.99 23.58 -43.99
CA LEU A 609 -44.14 24.85 -43.27
C LEU A 609 -43.42 26.01 -43.97
N MET A 610 -42.42 25.70 -44.80
CA MET A 610 -41.60 26.68 -45.51
C MET A 610 -41.97 26.85 -47.00
N ALA A 611 -42.86 25.99 -47.51
CA ALA A 611 -43.45 26.09 -48.84
C ALA A 611 -44.73 26.93 -48.76
#